data_AF-A0A382Y2U2-F1
#
_entry.id   AF-A0A382Y2U2-F1
#
_cell.length_a   1.000
_cell.length_b   1.000
_cell.length_c   1.000
_cell.angle_alpha   90.00
_cell.angle_beta   90.00
_cell.angle_gamma   90.00
#
_symmetry.space_group_name_H-M   'P 1'
#
loop_
_entity.id
_entity.type
_entity.pdbx_description
1 polymer ?
#
loop_
_entity_poly.entity_id
_entity_poly.type
_entity_poly.pdbx_seq_one_letter_code
_entity_poly.pdbx_strand_id
1 'polypeptide(L)'
;PSYREGARQLSDMGFILENSLYFPQLGELADFATAIPDLTIVVNHIGGLLRIGPYANRDDEVLEEWRRGIATLSNCTNVVMKLGGVGQARYGFDWSQRSQPVGSEELSVSLKPLMEYCIEQFGVERCMFESNFPVDKVSYSYNVVYNAFKRLSMGYSSSERAALFHDNAVRIYSIAK
;
A
#
# COMPACT_ATOMS: atom_id res chain seq x y z
N PRO A 1 14.89 21.33 0.29
CA PRO A 1 15.36 21.70 1.66
C PRO A 1 14.21 22.04 2.63
N SER A 2 13.30 22.93 2.24
CA SER A 2 12.15 23.34 3.08
C SER A 2 11.17 22.22 3.42
N TYR A 3 10.92 21.28 2.50
CA TYR A 3 9.99 20.16 2.73
C TYR A 3 10.46 19.22 3.85
N ARG A 4 11.76 18.87 3.86
CA ARG A 4 12.35 18.07 4.94
C ARG A 4 12.28 18.77 6.29
N GLU A 5 12.41 20.09 6.30
CA GLU A 5 12.29 20.86 7.54
C GLU A 5 10.86 20.80 8.10
N GLY A 6 9.84 21.02 7.26
CA GLY A 6 8.45 20.85 7.70
C GLY A 6 8.14 19.43 8.20
N ALA A 7 8.73 18.41 7.57
CA ALA A 7 8.56 17.03 8.00
C ALA A 7 9.24 16.71 9.34
N ARG A 8 10.38 17.35 9.66
CA ARG A 8 10.97 17.26 11.00
C ARG A 8 10.05 17.86 12.05
N GLN A 9 9.40 18.99 11.75
CA GLN A 9 8.40 19.57 12.65
C GLN A 9 7.24 18.60 12.91
N LEU A 10 6.75 17.87 11.90
CA LEU A 10 5.74 16.82 12.11
C LEU A 10 6.26 15.72 13.06
N SER A 11 7.50 15.29 12.87
CA SER A 11 8.15 14.31 13.74
C SER A 11 8.24 14.79 15.19
N ASP A 12 8.70 16.03 15.40
CA ASP A 12 8.86 16.64 16.74
C ASP A 12 7.52 16.77 17.47
N MET A 13 6.43 16.94 16.72
CA MET A 13 5.06 16.98 17.25
C MET A 13 4.47 15.59 17.53
N GLY A 14 5.18 14.51 17.19
CA GLY A 14 4.68 13.14 17.29
C GLY A 14 3.63 12.78 16.23
N PHE A 15 3.56 13.53 15.13
CA PHE A 15 2.69 13.22 14.00
C PHE A 15 3.37 12.27 13.02
N ILE A 16 2.53 11.64 12.20
CA ILE A 16 2.95 10.78 11.09
C ILE A 16 2.77 11.52 9.76
N LEU A 17 3.47 11.06 8.72
CA LEU A 17 3.27 11.54 7.36
C LEU A 17 2.64 10.44 6.51
N GLU A 18 1.45 10.67 5.96
CA GLU A 18 0.95 9.86 4.85
C GLU A 18 1.46 10.40 3.52
N ASN A 19 1.97 9.53 2.67
CA ASN A 19 2.49 9.92 1.36
C ASN A 19 1.88 9.10 0.22
N SER A 20 1.30 9.82 -0.75
CA SER A 20 0.80 9.28 -2.01
C SER A 20 1.72 9.75 -3.14
N LEU A 21 2.29 8.79 -3.86
CA LEU A 21 3.25 9.02 -4.95
C LEU A 21 3.01 8.05 -6.11
N TYR A 22 3.89 8.08 -7.11
CA TYR A 22 3.98 7.07 -8.15
C TYR A 22 5.24 6.25 -8.00
N PHE A 23 5.18 4.97 -8.34
CA PHE A 23 6.27 4.01 -8.11
C PHE A 23 7.69 4.45 -8.54
N PRO A 24 7.92 5.27 -9.60
CA PRO A 24 9.27 5.72 -9.93
C PRO A 24 9.89 6.62 -8.84
N GLN A 25 9.06 7.22 -7.98
CA GLN A 25 9.46 8.11 -6.89
C GLN A 25 9.75 7.35 -5.59
N LEU A 26 9.65 6.01 -5.56
CA LEU A 26 9.88 5.23 -4.34
C LEU A 26 11.32 5.38 -3.82
N GLY A 27 12.30 5.54 -4.72
CA GLY A 27 13.69 5.83 -4.34
C GLY A 27 13.85 7.19 -3.66
N GLU A 28 13.18 8.23 -4.19
CA GLU A 28 13.17 9.56 -3.58
C GLU A 28 12.52 9.55 -2.19
N LEU A 29 11.48 8.72 -2.00
CA LEU A 29 10.86 8.55 -0.70
C LEU A 29 11.78 7.82 0.28
N ALA A 30 12.55 6.82 -0.18
CA ALA A 30 13.53 6.15 0.67
C ALA A 30 14.61 7.14 1.15
N ASP A 31 15.15 7.96 0.26
CA ASP A 31 16.11 9.02 0.61
C ASP A 31 15.52 10.04 1.60
N PHE A 32 14.24 10.35 1.47
CA PHE A 32 13.52 11.21 2.39
C PHE A 32 13.33 10.55 3.76
N ALA A 33 12.93 9.27 3.81
CA ALA A 33 12.72 8.51 5.03
C ALA A 33 14.03 8.33 5.82
N THR A 34 15.14 8.03 5.14
CA THR A 34 16.46 7.93 5.76
C THR A 34 16.94 9.25 6.35
N ALA A 35 16.55 10.39 5.77
CA ALA A 35 16.94 11.70 6.26
C ALA A 35 16.19 12.14 7.53
N ILE A 36 15.10 11.47 7.89
CA ILE A 36 14.24 11.79 9.05
C ILE A 36 13.79 10.47 9.72
N PRO A 37 14.72 9.71 10.33
CA PRO A 37 14.44 8.34 10.81
C PRO A 37 13.39 8.27 11.92
N ASP A 38 13.15 9.38 12.63
CA ASP A 38 12.16 9.44 13.71
C ASP A 38 10.73 9.69 13.21
N LEU A 39 10.56 10.13 11.96
CA LEU A 39 9.24 10.36 11.36
C LEU A 39 8.68 9.04 10.83
N THR A 40 7.55 8.59 11.36
CA THR A 40 6.81 7.48 10.76
C THR A 40 6.15 7.94 9.47
N ILE A 41 6.42 7.23 8.38
CA ILE A 41 5.88 7.50 7.05
C ILE A 41 4.99 6.34 6.61
N VAL A 42 3.73 6.64 6.32
CA VAL A 42 2.78 5.69 5.75
C VAL A 42 2.74 5.86 4.24
N VAL A 43 3.11 4.81 3.52
CA VAL A 43 3.05 4.76 2.06
C VAL A 43 1.68 4.28 1.63
N ASN A 44 1.02 5.08 0.82
CA ASN A 44 -0.33 4.75 0.35
C ASN A 44 -0.31 3.81 -0.84
N HIS A 45 -1.36 2.99 -0.92
CA HIS A 45 -1.75 2.20 -2.09
C HIS A 45 -0.60 1.41 -2.74
N ILE A 46 0.08 0.58 -1.95
CA ILE A 46 1.19 -0.27 -2.39
C ILE A 46 2.31 0.50 -3.12
N GLY A 47 2.60 1.74 -2.72
CA GLY A 47 3.64 2.55 -3.34
C GLY A 47 3.26 3.14 -4.70
N GLY A 48 1.96 3.23 -4.98
CA GLY A 48 1.45 3.99 -6.11
C GLY A 48 1.84 3.41 -7.48
N LEU A 49 1.72 2.09 -7.63
CA LEU A 49 1.83 1.44 -8.94
C LEU A 49 0.92 2.10 -9.99
N LEU A 50 1.41 2.15 -11.23
CA LEU A 50 0.74 2.73 -12.39
C LEU A 50 1.05 1.87 -13.62
N ARG A 51 0.02 1.32 -14.26
CA ARG A 51 0.12 0.36 -15.38
C ARG A 51 -0.58 0.84 -16.66
N ILE A 52 -0.90 2.14 -16.71
CA ILE A 52 -1.61 2.77 -17.84
C ILE A 52 -0.80 3.94 -18.40
N GLY A 53 -1.28 4.53 -19.50
CA GLY A 53 -0.64 5.69 -20.11
C GLY A 53 0.78 5.37 -20.61
N PRO A 54 1.81 6.13 -20.21
CA PRO A 54 3.21 5.85 -20.60
C PRO A 54 3.74 4.46 -20.19
N TYR A 55 3.05 3.80 -19.26
CA TYR A 55 3.38 2.49 -18.70
C TYR A 55 2.48 1.36 -19.24
N ALA A 56 1.54 1.66 -20.14
CA ALA A 56 0.65 0.66 -20.71
C ALA A 56 1.43 -0.38 -21.54
N ASN A 57 1.02 -1.65 -21.44
CA ASN A 57 1.63 -2.80 -22.14
C ASN A 57 3.12 -3.04 -21.82
N ARG A 58 3.58 -2.60 -20.64
CA ARG A 58 4.97 -2.73 -20.17
C ARG A 58 5.04 -3.35 -18.78
N ASP A 59 4.12 -4.25 -18.47
CA ASP A 59 3.96 -4.80 -17.12
C ASP A 59 5.24 -5.44 -16.56
N ASP A 60 6.03 -6.13 -17.40
CA ASP A 60 7.28 -6.76 -16.95
C ASP A 60 8.27 -5.71 -16.39
N GLU A 61 8.48 -4.61 -17.13
CA GLU A 61 9.35 -3.50 -16.72
C GLU A 61 8.77 -2.75 -15.52
N VAL A 62 7.48 -2.42 -15.57
CA VAL A 62 6.79 -1.65 -14.53
C VAL A 62 6.77 -2.39 -13.20
N LEU A 63 6.46 -3.69 -13.22
CA LEU A 63 6.43 -4.50 -12.02
C LEU A 63 7.85 -4.75 -11.50
N GLU A 64 8.87 -4.88 -12.36
CA GLU A 64 10.26 -4.97 -11.91
C GLU A 64 10.72 -3.68 -11.21
N GLU A 65 10.47 -2.52 -11.81
CA GLU A 65 10.81 -1.22 -11.23
C GLU A 65 10.07 -0.97 -9.91
N TRP A 66 8.76 -1.23 -9.89
CA TRP A 66 7.95 -1.13 -8.67
C TRP A 66 8.48 -2.06 -7.56
N ARG A 67 8.76 -3.33 -7.87
CA ARG A 67 9.32 -4.28 -6.89
C ARG A 67 10.65 -3.77 -6.31
N ARG A 68 11.54 -3.28 -7.17
CA ARG A 68 12.82 -2.68 -6.75
C ARG A 68 12.58 -1.51 -5.79
N GLY A 69 11.67 -0.60 -6.11
CA GLY A 69 11.32 0.53 -5.25
C GLY A 69 10.74 0.11 -3.89
N ILE A 70 9.84 -0.88 -3.87
CA ILE A 70 9.28 -1.45 -2.64
C ILE A 70 10.38 -2.09 -1.77
N ALA A 71 11.29 -2.86 -2.37
CA ALA A 71 12.41 -3.47 -1.66
C ALA A 71 13.42 -2.43 -1.15
N THR A 72 13.67 -1.35 -1.90
CA THR A 72 14.49 -0.23 -1.41
C THR A 72 13.86 0.40 -0.19
N LEU A 73 12.57 0.71 -0.27
CA LEU A 73 11.83 1.40 0.78
C LEU A 73 11.63 0.54 2.04
N SER A 74 11.56 -0.79 1.90
CA SER A 74 11.41 -1.68 3.05
C SER A 74 12.63 -1.66 3.99
N ASN A 75 13.81 -1.24 3.51
CA ASN A 75 15.00 -1.03 4.35
C ASN A 75 14.85 0.17 5.31
N CYS A 76 13.91 1.09 5.04
CA CYS A 76 13.61 2.20 5.92
C CYS A 76 12.67 1.71 7.04
N THR A 77 13.19 1.56 8.25
CA THR A 77 12.43 1.00 9.39
C THR A 77 11.28 1.90 9.86
N ASN A 78 11.34 3.20 9.55
CA ASN A 78 10.31 4.19 9.83
C ASN A 78 9.21 4.26 8.77
N VAL A 79 9.26 3.39 7.74
CA VAL A 79 8.24 3.33 6.68
C VAL A 79 7.33 2.12 6.88
N VAL A 80 6.03 2.37 6.77
CA VAL A 80 4.95 1.39 6.81
C VAL A 80 4.08 1.49 5.56
N MET A 81 3.36 0.43 5.21
CA MET A 81 2.66 0.29 3.93
C MET A 81 1.16 0.06 4.10
N LYS A 82 0.35 0.81 3.35
CA LYS A 82 -1.05 0.45 3.13
C LYS A 82 -1.21 -0.50 1.93
N LEU A 83 -1.93 -1.58 2.17
CA LEU A 83 -2.25 -2.66 1.25
C LEU A 83 -3.69 -2.47 0.75
N GLY A 84 -3.85 -1.73 -0.35
CA GLY A 84 -5.14 -1.42 -0.95
C GLY A 84 -5.02 -0.33 -2.01
N GLY A 85 -6.13 0.30 -2.38
CA GLY A 85 -6.15 1.37 -3.39
C GLY A 85 -5.98 0.89 -4.84
N VAL A 86 -5.96 -0.42 -5.05
CA VAL A 86 -5.70 -1.07 -6.35
C VAL A 86 -6.96 -1.11 -7.24
N GLY A 87 -8.11 -0.66 -6.73
CA GLY A 87 -9.35 -0.55 -7.51
C GLY A 87 -9.37 0.61 -8.50
N GLN A 88 -8.44 1.55 -8.41
CA GLN A 88 -8.33 2.66 -9.36
C GLN A 88 -7.97 2.18 -10.78
N ALA A 89 -8.51 2.85 -11.81
CA ALA A 89 -8.24 2.51 -13.23
C ALA A 89 -6.74 2.52 -13.57
N ARG A 90 -5.93 3.31 -12.85
CA ARG A 90 -4.48 3.40 -13.01
C ARG A 90 -3.73 2.07 -12.85
N TYR A 91 -4.34 1.08 -12.20
CA TYR A 91 -3.73 -0.24 -11.99
C TYR A 91 -3.97 -1.22 -13.15
N GLY A 92 -4.74 -0.85 -14.18
CA GLY A 92 -4.84 -1.62 -15.42
C GLY A 92 -5.52 -2.99 -15.29
N PHE A 93 -6.42 -3.16 -14.31
CA PHE A 93 -7.22 -4.39 -14.17
C PHE A 93 -8.55 -4.34 -14.94
N ASP A 94 -8.93 -3.17 -15.43
CA ASP A 94 -10.12 -2.90 -16.23
C ASP A 94 -11.45 -3.38 -15.63
N TRP A 95 -11.50 -3.65 -14.32
CA TRP A 95 -12.73 -4.08 -13.61
C TRP A 95 -13.89 -3.10 -13.83
N SER A 96 -13.58 -1.80 -13.84
CA SER A 96 -14.55 -0.73 -14.12
C SER A 96 -15.23 -0.81 -15.50
N GLN A 97 -14.62 -1.52 -16.46
CA GLN A 97 -15.12 -1.64 -17.84
C GLN A 97 -15.92 -2.93 -18.07
N ARG A 98 -16.01 -3.81 -17.06
CA ARG A 98 -16.67 -5.11 -17.19
C ARG A 98 -18.17 -4.98 -17.05
N SER A 99 -18.91 -5.80 -17.81
CA SER A 99 -20.36 -5.95 -17.65
C SER A 99 -20.73 -6.67 -16.35
N GLN A 100 -19.91 -7.63 -15.93
CA GLN A 100 -20.03 -8.36 -14.67
C GLN A 100 -19.00 -7.84 -13.67
N PRO A 101 -19.41 -7.31 -12.50
CA PRO A 101 -18.49 -6.88 -11.45
C PRO A 101 -17.60 -8.02 -10.93
N VAL A 102 -16.36 -7.68 -10.60
CA VAL A 102 -15.40 -8.64 -10.01
C VAL A 102 -15.86 -9.10 -8.63
N GLY A 103 -15.76 -10.40 -8.37
CA GLY A 103 -16.05 -11.02 -7.07
C GLY A 103 -14.82 -11.08 -6.17
N SER A 104 -15.02 -11.32 -4.87
CA SER A 104 -13.92 -11.35 -3.88
C SER A 104 -12.89 -12.46 -4.14
N GLU A 105 -13.29 -13.54 -4.79
CA GLU A 105 -12.41 -14.67 -5.10
C GLU A 105 -11.43 -14.31 -6.22
N GLU A 106 -11.94 -13.86 -7.37
CA GLU A 106 -11.11 -13.36 -8.47
C GLU A 106 -10.24 -12.18 -8.00
N LEU A 107 -10.82 -11.21 -7.29
CA LEU A 107 -10.09 -10.07 -6.76
C LEU A 107 -8.93 -10.51 -5.85
N SER A 108 -9.14 -11.51 -5.00
CA SER A 108 -8.08 -12.02 -4.12
C SER A 108 -6.91 -12.60 -4.92
N VAL A 109 -7.19 -13.34 -6.01
CA VAL A 109 -6.16 -13.91 -6.88
C VAL A 109 -5.38 -12.81 -7.60
N SER A 110 -6.07 -11.79 -8.13
CA SER A 110 -5.41 -10.68 -8.83
C SER A 110 -4.54 -9.82 -7.92
N LEU A 111 -4.97 -9.56 -6.68
CA LEU A 111 -4.23 -8.73 -5.72
C LEU A 111 -3.08 -9.49 -5.05
N LYS A 112 -3.20 -10.82 -4.91
CA LYS A 112 -2.27 -11.65 -4.13
C LYS A 112 -0.80 -11.40 -4.45
N PRO A 113 -0.33 -11.42 -5.71
CA PRO A 113 1.09 -11.22 -6.02
C PRO A 113 1.63 -9.85 -5.61
N LEU A 114 0.80 -8.81 -5.61
CA LEU A 114 1.20 -7.46 -5.22
C LEU A 114 1.24 -7.32 -3.69
N MET A 115 0.21 -7.81 -3.01
CA MET A 115 0.10 -7.70 -1.55
C MET A 115 1.12 -8.59 -0.85
N GLU A 116 1.31 -9.83 -1.31
CA GLU A 116 2.30 -10.74 -0.75
C GLU A 116 3.71 -10.18 -0.91
N TYR A 117 4.06 -9.62 -2.08
CA TYR A 117 5.37 -9.00 -2.26
C TYR A 117 5.61 -7.85 -1.26
N CYS A 118 4.62 -6.97 -1.05
CA CYS A 118 4.74 -5.92 -0.03
C CYS A 118 4.91 -6.50 1.38
N ILE A 119 4.14 -7.53 1.75
CA ILE A 119 4.23 -8.17 3.07
C ILE A 119 5.57 -8.89 3.25
N GLU A 120 6.08 -9.57 2.22
CA GLU A 120 7.39 -10.24 2.24
C GLU A 120 8.52 -9.24 2.47
N GLN A 121 8.47 -8.07 1.84
CA GLN A 121 9.51 -7.04 1.99
C GLN A 121 9.40 -6.28 3.32
N PHE A 122 8.19 -5.89 3.73
CA PHE A 122 7.99 -5.04 4.91
C PHE A 122 7.83 -5.83 6.21
N GLY A 123 7.38 -7.08 6.13
CA GLY A 123 6.87 -7.85 7.25
C GLY A 123 5.43 -7.46 7.62
N VAL A 124 4.73 -8.40 8.25
CA VAL A 124 3.33 -8.22 8.68
C VAL A 124 3.17 -6.99 9.58
N GLU A 125 4.09 -6.75 10.50
CA GLU A 125 4.05 -5.64 11.47
C GLU A 125 4.14 -4.23 10.85
N ARG A 126 4.46 -4.11 9.56
CA ARG A 126 4.55 -2.82 8.87
C ARG A 126 3.54 -2.67 7.74
N CYS A 127 2.56 -3.57 7.66
CA CYS A 127 1.54 -3.58 6.62
C CYS A 127 0.13 -3.45 7.21
N MET A 128 -0.76 -2.74 6.52
CA MET A 128 -2.16 -2.55 6.91
C MET A 128 -3.08 -2.67 5.71
N PHE A 129 -4.12 -3.50 5.76
CA PHE A 129 -5.15 -3.52 4.73
C PHE A 129 -5.95 -2.21 4.73
N GLU A 130 -6.23 -1.68 3.55
CA GLU A 130 -7.10 -0.52 3.39
C GLU A 130 -8.09 -0.71 2.24
N SER A 131 -9.18 0.05 2.27
CA SER A 131 -10.22 -0.03 1.25
C SER A 131 -10.07 1.00 0.13
N ASN A 132 -9.45 2.15 0.42
CA ASN A 132 -9.49 3.35 -0.42
C ASN A 132 -10.91 3.78 -0.83
N PHE A 133 -11.93 3.47 -0.03
CA PHE A 133 -13.30 3.88 -0.33
C PHE A 133 -13.51 5.38 -0.09
N PRO A 134 -14.28 6.07 -0.96
CA PRO A 134 -15.08 5.51 -2.06
C PRO A 134 -14.36 5.45 -3.43
N VAL A 135 -13.07 5.77 -3.51
CA VAL A 135 -12.35 5.85 -4.80
C VAL A 135 -12.33 4.50 -5.51
N ASP A 136 -12.04 3.42 -4.79
CA ASP A 136 -12.00 2.06 -5.37
C ASP A 136 -13.39 1.51 -5.73
N LYS A 137 -14.48 2.22 -5.38
CA LYS A 137 -15.87 1.85 -5.74
C LYS A 137 -16.08 1.73 -7.25
N VAL A 138 -15.23 2.39 -8.04
CA VAL A 138 -15.24 2.28 -9.51
C VAL A 138 -15.04 0.85 -10.01
N SER A 139 -14.38 -0.01 -9.22
CA SER A 139 -14.05 -1.39 -9.61
C SER A 139 -14.79 -2.47 -8.82
N TYR A 140 -15.03 -2.26 -7.53
CA TYR A 140 -15.66 -3.25 -6.65
C TYR A 140 -16.34 -2.60 -5.45
N SER A 141 -17.12 -3.36 -4.67
CA SER A 141 -17.72 -2.86 -3.43
C SER A 141 -16.81 -3.04 -2.21
N TYR A 142 -17.11 -2.33 -1.12
CA TYR A 142 -16.35 -2.38 0.13
C TYR A 142 -16.30 -3.80 0.70
N ASN A 143 -17.42 -4.51 0.64
CA ASN A 143 -17.52 -5.88 1.10
C ASN A 143 -16.68 -6.84 0.24
N VAL A 144 -16.61 -6.60 -1.07
CA VAL A 144 -15.82 -7.42 -1.99
C VAL A 144 -14.33 -7.33 -1.66
N VAL A 145 -13.80 -6.13 -1.43
CA VAL A 145 -12.37 -5.95 -1.12
C VAL A 145 -11.99 -6.52 0.24
N TYR A 146 -12.81 -6.31 1.29
CA TYR A 146 -12.52 -6.93 2.60
C TYR A 146 -12.66 -8.45 2.59
N ASN A 147 -13.59 -9.00 1.80
CA ASN A 147 -13.66 -10.46 1.62
C ASN A 147 -12.46 -10.97 0.81
N ALA A 148 -11.94 -10.21 -0.15
CA ALA A 148 -10.72 -10.55 -0.87
C ALA A 148 -9.51 -10.58 0.08
N PHE A 149 -9.36 -9.59 0.97
CA PHE A 149 -8.31 -9.59 1.99
C PHE A 149 -8.41 -10.80 2.92
N LYS A 150 -9.62 -11.15 3.38
CA LYS A 150 -9.83 -12.33 4.24
C LYS A 150 -9.41 -13.63 3.57
N ARG A 151 -9.62 -13.74 2.25
CA ARG A 151 -9.19 -14.88 1.41
C ARG A 151 -7.67 -14.89 1.23
N LEU A 152 -7.08 -13.75 0.92
CA LEU A 152 -5.64 -13.57 0.72
C LEU A 152 -4.87 -13.97 1.98
N SER A 153 -5.38 -13.59 3.16
CA SER A 153 -4.75 -13.88 4.44
C SER A 153 -5.17 -15.22 5.07
N MET A 154 -5.74 -16.18 4.32
CA MET A 154 -6.21 -17.47 4.89
C MET A 154 -5.09 -18.31 5.49
N GLY A 155 -3.86 -18.21 4.95
CA GLY A 155 -2.69 -18.94 5.45
C GLY A 155 -1.99 -18.28 6.64
N TYR A 156 -2.40 -17.07 7.03
CA TYR A 156 -1.78 -16.30 8.12
C TYR A 156 -2.39 -16.70 9.46
N SER A 157 -1.59 -16.65 10.52
CA SER A 157 -2.03 -16.86 11.89
C SER A 157 -3.07 -15.82 12.34
N SER A 158 -3.76 -16.10 13.45
CA SER A 158 -4.73 -15.17 14.02
C SER A 158 -4.10 -13.83 14.40
N SER A 159 -2.89 -13.82 14.95
CA SER A 159 -2.17 -12.61 15.32
C SER A 159 -1.72 -11.81 14.10
N GLU A 160 -1.22 -12.46 13.06
CA GLU A 160 -0.83 -11.75 11.82
C GLU A 160 -2.05 -11.13 11.13
N ARG A 161 -3.18 -11.83 11.12
CA ARG A 161 -4.44 -11.26 10.62
C ARG A 161 -4.89 -10.08 11.49
N ALA A 162 -4.83 -10.19 12.82
CA ALA A 162 -5.16 -9.08 13.70
C ALA A 162 -4.27 -7.85 13.41
N ALA A 163 -2.97 -8.05 13.20
CA ALA A 163 -2.02 -7.00 12.81
C ALA A 163 -2.42 -6.33 11.49
N LEU A 164 -2.61 -7.10 10.42
CA LEU A 164 -2.94 -6.57 9.08
C LEU A 164 -4.29 -5.86 9.02
N PHE A 165 -5.31 -6.34 9.75
CA PHE A 165 -6.66 -5.78 9.70
C PHE A 165 -6.92 -4.68 10.73
N HIS A 166 -6.11 -4.58 11.81
CA HIS A 166 -6.44 -3.73 12.95
C HIS A 166 -5.22 -3.24 13.75
N ASP A 167 -4.45 -4.15 14.36
CA ASP A 167 -3.53 -3.78 15.46
C ASP A 167 -2.40 -2.85 14.98
N ASN A 168 -1.93 -3.03 13.74
CA ASN A 168 -0.95 -2.12 13.16
C ASN A 168 -1.52 -0.72 13.00
N ALA A 169 -2.75 -0.57 12.51
CA ALA A 169 -3.38 0.74 12.38
C ALA A 169 -3.58 1.40 13.76
N VAL A 170 -4.04 0.65 14.75
CA VAL A 170 -4.16 1.17 16.12
C VAL A 170 -2.83 1.69 16.65
N ARG A 171 -1.75 0.91 16.49
CA ARG A 171 -0.40 1.29 16.93
C ARG A 171 0.17 2.48 16.15
N ILE A 172 0.10 2.45 14.83
CA ILE A 172 0.72 3.45 13.95
C ILE A 172 0.02 4.81 14.06
N TYR A 173 -1.31 4.82 14.11
CA TYR A 173 -2.10 6.05 14.22
C TYR A 173 -2.38 6.47 15.66
N SER A 174 -1.88 5.72 16.66
CA SER A 174 -2.13 5.99 18.08
C SER A 174 -3.63 6.13 18.41
N ILE A 175 -4.45 5.24 17.86
CA ILE A 175 -5.91 5.23 18.09
C ILE A 175 -6.17 4.74 19.52
N ALA A 176 -6.95 5.50 20.28
CA ALA A 176 -7.35 5.08 21.63
C ALA A 176 -8.13 3.76 21.58
N LYS A 177 -7.76 2.82 22.45
CA LYS A 177 -8.47 1.55 22.65
C LYS A 177 -9.72 1.74 23.51
#